data_AF-A0A6N9HEZ3-F1
#
_entry.id   AF-A0A6N9HEZ3-F1
#
_cell.length_a   1.000
_cell.length_b   1.000
_cell.length_c   1.000
_cell.angle_alpha   90.00
_cell.angle_beta   90.00
_cell.angle_gamma   90.00
#
_symmetry.space_group_name_H-M   'P 1'
#
loop_
_entity.id
_entity.type
_entity.pdbx_description
1 polymer ?
#
loop_
_entity_poly.entity_id
_entity_poly.type
_entity_poly.pdbx_seq_one_letter_code
_entity_poly.pdbx_strand_id
1 'polypeptide(L)' 'MTTMNSTFGSRFGLEYAPMSFLVRFGKREVLVCRDFRKRFYAVNPIIECDTGVQPGHLEVLLFSRWLLIFSKAGY' A
#
# COMPACT_ATOMS: atom_id res chain seq x y z
N MET A 1 -8.75 21.58 4.98
CA MET A 1 -8.57 20.13 5.19
C MET A 1 -9.64 19.44 4.34
N THR A 2 -9.32 19.10 3.09
CA THR A 2 -10.27 18.51 2.14
C THR A 2 -10.15 17.00 2.21
N THR A 3 -11.10 16.35 2.86
CA THR A 3 -11.27 14.89 2.88
C THR A 3 -11.78 14.43 1.52
N MET A 4 -10.88 14.02 0.63
CA MET A 4 -11.26 13.29 -0.58
C MET A 4 -11.79 11.92 -0.16
N ASN A 5 -13.11 11.78 -0.08
CA ASN A 5 -13.81 10.50 -0.03
C ASN A 5 -13.57 9.77 -1.36
N SER A 6 -12.43 9.11 -1.48
CA SER A 6 -12.19 8.15 -2.56
C SER A 6 -12.96 6.87 -2.24
N THR A 7 -14.20 6.80 -2.72
CA THR A 7 -15.06 5.62 -2.67
C THR A 7 -14.54 4.53 -3.62
N PHE A 8 -13.33 4.02 -3.38
CA PHE A 8 -12.87 2.75 -3.93
C PHE A 8 -13.04 1.71 -2.81
N GLY A 9 -14.17 0.99 -2.87
CA GLY A 9 -14.57 0.09 -1.79
C GLY A 9 -13.47 -0.89 -1.43
N SER A 10 -13.15 -1.01 -0.14
CA SER A 10 -12.81 -2.24 0.60
C SER A 10 -12.04 -3.36 -0.14
N ARG A 11 -11.15 -3.06 -1.10
CA ARG A 11 -10.43 -4.09 -1.90
C ARG A 11 -9.02 -4.36 -1.40
N PHE A 12 -8.47 -3.43 -0.63
CA PHE A 12 -7.35 -3.65 0.26
C PHE A 12 -7.96 -3.74 1.65
N GLY A 13 -7.42 -4.55 2.57
CA GLY A 13 -7.84 -4.62 3.98
C GLY A 13 -7.58 -3.33 4.77
N LEU A 14 -7.89 -2.19 4.16
CA LEU A 14 -7.60 -0.81 4.52
C LEU A 14 -8.37 -0.37 5.76
N GLU A 15 -9.45 -1.07 6.08
CA GLU A 15 -10.18 -0.97 7.36
C GLU A 15 -9.22 -1.03 8.57
N TYR A 16 -8.06 -1.69 8.41
CA TYR A 16 -7.07 -1.89 9.46
C TYR A 16 -5.76 -1.11 9.28
N ALA A 17 -5.60 -0.30 8.24
CA ALA A 17 -4.33 0.38 7.97
C ALA A 17 -4.29 1.80 8.60
N PRO A 18 -3.57 2.01 9.71
CA PRO A 18 -3.49 3.33 10.36
C PRO A 18 -2.70 4.31 9.48
N MET A 19 -3.25 5.51 9.29
CA MET A 19 -2.63 6.62 8.52
C MET A 19 -2.21 6.21 7.11
N SER A 20 -3.18 5.80 6.29
CA SER A 20 -2.96 5.56 4.87
C SER A 20 -3.33 6.79 4.03
N PHE A 21 -2.59 7.02 2.94
CA PHE A 21 -2.95 8.00 1.92
C PHE A 21 -2.63 7.44 0.54
N LEU A 22 -3.44 7.85 -0.44
CA LEU A 22 -3.32 7.38 -1.82
C LEU A 22 -2.80 8.51 -2.69
N VAL A 23 -1.82 8.18 -3.53
CA VAL A 23 -1.27 9.10 -4.52
C VAL A 23 -1.52 8.52 -5.90
N ARG A 24 -2.19 9.29 -6.75
CA ARG A 24 -2.50 8.91 -8.13
C ARG A 24 -1.69 9.74 -9.10
N PHE A 25 -0.99 9.07 -10.01
CA PHE A 25 -0.22 9.67 -11.08
C PHE A 25 -0.68 9.08 -12.42
N GLY A 26 -1.57 9.79 -13.12
CA GLY A 26 -2.14 9.34 -14.39
C GLY A 26 -2.90 8.02 -14.26
N LYS A 27 -2.37 6.95 -14.88
CA LYS A 27 -2.93 5.59 -14.86
C LYS A 27 -2.31 4.69 -13.78
N ARG A 28 -1.55 5.26 -12.85
CA ARG A 28 -0.89 4.56 -11.75
C ARG A 28 -1.38 5.09 -10.42
N GLU A 29 -1.58 4.19 -9.48
CA GLU A 29 -1.96 4.51 -8.11
C GLU A 29 -0.93 3.90 -7.17
N VAL A 30 -0.60 4.66 -6.12
CA VAL A 30 0.32 4.27 -5.07
C VAL A 30 -0.38 4.51 -3.74
N LEU A 31 -0.69 3.42 -3.04
CA LEU A 31 -1.14 3.50 -1.67
C LEU A 31 0.07 3.49 -0.75
N VAL A 32 0.15 4.47 0.13
CA VAL A 32 1.16 4.53 1.19
C VAL A 32 0.46 4.29 2.52
N CYS A 33 0.89 3.28 3.27
CA CYS A 33 0.39 3.02 4.61
C CYS A 33 1.51 2.56 5.54
N ARG A 34 1.24 2.56 6.85
CA ARG A 34 2.14 1.87 7.78
C ARG A 34 1.96 0.37 7.63
N ASP A 35 3.08 -0.35 7.75
CA ASP A 35 3.04 -1.80 7.80
C ASP A 35 2.21 -2.25 9.02
N PHE A 36 1.17 -3.01 8.74
CA PHE A 36 0.20 -3.50 9.71
C PHE A 36 0.38 -5.00 9.98
N ARG A 37 1.27 -5.67 9.22
CA ARG A 37 1.52 -7.10 9.34
C ARG A 37 2.63 -7.36 10.34
N LYS A 38 2.48 -8.38 11.18
CA LYS A 38 3.57 -8.90 11.99
C LYS A 38 4.47 -9.73 11.08
N ARG A 39 5.60 -9.16 10.67
CA ARG A 39 6.59 -9.83 9.82
C ARG A 39 7.77 -10.26 10.67
N PHE A 40 8.27 -11.47 10.43
CA PHE A 40 9.44 -12.00 11.12
C PHE A 40 10.60 -12.03 10.13
N TYR A 41 11.58 -11.16 10.35
CA TYR A 41 12.80 -11.14 9.57
C TYR A 41 14.00 -11.50 10.45
N ALA A 42 14.94 -12.26 9.90
CA ALA A 42 16.22 -12.53 10.55
C ALA A 42 17.11 -11.27 10.61
N VAL A 43 16.89 -10.32 9.69
CA VAL A 43 17.61 -9.04 9.55
C VAL A 43 16.60 -7.94 9.22
N ASN A 44 16.83 -6.69 9.59
CA ASN A 44 15.88 -5.60 9.34
C ASN A 44 15.96 -5.11 7.87
N PRO A 45 15.01 -5.44 6.97
CA PRO A 45 15.11 -5.06 5.57
C PRO A 45 14.88 -3.56 5.35
N ILE A 46 15.73 -2.97 4.51
CA ILE A 46 15.57 -1.58 4.05
C ILE A 46 14.50 -1.50 2.96
N ILE A 47 14.53 -2.45 2.01
CA ILE A 47 13.56 -2.57 0.92
C ILE A 47 13.27 -4.05 0.71
N GLU A 48 12.00 -4.38 0.58
CA GLU A 48 11.54 -5.71 0.21
C GLU A 48 10.36 -5.59 -0.74
N CYS A 49 10.39 -6.37 -1.80
CA CYS A 49 9.35 -6.39 -2.82
C CYS A 49 8.61 -7.72 -2.75
N ASP A 50 7.29 -7.65 -2.74
CA ASP A 50 6.41 -8.81 -2.71
C ASP A 50 5.32 -8.68 -3.78
N THR A 51 4.79 -9.83 -4.19
CA THR A 51 3.61 -9.89 -5.04
C THR A 51 2.40 -9.36 -4.27
N GLY A 52 1.69 -8.40 -4.86
CA GLY A 52 0.45 -7.91 -4.27
C GLY A 52 -0.64 -8.98 -4.31
N VAL A 53 -1.63 -8.85 -3.42
CA VAL A 53 -2.75 -9.80 -3.29
C VAL A 53 -3.54 -10.00 -4.59
N GLN A 54 -3.53 -9.01 -5.50
CA GLN A 54 -4.22 -9.06 -6.78
C GLN A 54 -3.23 -8.96 -7.95
N PRO A 55 -3.51 -9.59 -9.10
CA PRO A 55 -2.68 -9.48 -10.29
C PRO A 55 -2.52 -8.01 -10.70
N GLY A 56 -1.28 -7.63 -11.05
CA GLY A 56 -0.94 -6.25 -11.40
C GLY A 56 -0.68 -5.32 -10.21
N HIS A 57 -0.61 -5.86 -8.99
CA HIS A 57 -0.23 -5.13 -7.78
C HIS A 57 1.16 -5.54 -7.32
N LEU A 58 1.93 -4.55 -6.86
CA LEU A 58 3.27 -4.74 -6.29
C LEU A 58 3.28 -4.14 -4.89
N GLU A 59 3.67 -4.93 -3.89
CA GLU A 59 3.86 -4.45 -2.53
C GLU A 59 5.36 -4.23 -2.29
N VAL A 60 5.72 -3.07 -1.71
CA VAL A 60 7.09 -2.73 -1.35
C VAL A 60 7.11 -2.29 0.11
N LEU A 61 7.82 -3.05 0.95
CA LEU A 61 8.10 -2.66 2.32
C LEU A 61 9.37 -1.82 2.36
N LEU A 62 9.28 -0.63 2.93
CA LEU A 62 10.39 0.29 3.16
C LEU A 62 10.65 0.44 4.66
N PHE A 63 11.91 0.26 5.04
CA PHE A 63 12.43 0.41 6.41
C PHE A 63 11.61 -0.35 7.47
N SER A 64 11.02 -1.49 7.10
CA SER A 64 10.10 -2.28 7.93
C SER A 64 8.98 -1.47 8.60
N ARG A 65 8.56 -0.37 7.97
CA ARG A 65 7.62 0.58 8.58
C ARG A 65 6.58 1.09 7.60
N TRP A 66 6.98 1.32 6.35
CA TRP A 66 6.10 1.86 5.31
C TRP A 66 5.84 0.79 4.28
N LEU A 67 4.56 0.51 4.03
CA LEU A 67 4.12 -0.37 2.98
C LEU A 67 3.61 0.49 1.82
N LEU A 68 4.24 0.35 0.67
CA LEU A 68 3.85 0.97 -0.58
C LEU A 68 3.17 -0.09 -1.45
N ILE A 69 1.94 0.16 -1.89
CA ILE A 69 1.24 -0.72 -2.81
C ILE A 69 1.06 0.02 -4.12
N PHE A 70 1.73 -0.46 -5.16
CA PHE A 70 1.59 0.04 -6.51
C PHE A 70 0.50 -0.73 -7.23
N SER A 71 -0.39 -0.02 -7.89
CA SER A 71 -1.44 -0.60 -8.72
C SER A 71 -1.62 0.18 -10.01
N LYS A 72 -2.25 -0.47 -10.99
CA LYS A 72 -2.81 0.25 -12.14
C LYS A 72 -4.11 0.90 -11.70
N ALA A 73 -4.25 2.20 -11.94
CA ALA A 73 -5.50 2.90 -11.71
C ALA A 73 -6.60 2.26 -12.57
N GLY A 74 -7.68 1.82 -11.93
CA GLY A 74 -8.88 1.38 -12.64
C GLY A 74 -9.47 2.55 -13.44
N TYR A 75 -9.99 2.26 -14.63
CA TYR A 75 -10.89 3.17 -15.34
C TYR A 75 -12.29 3.07 -14.75
#